data_AF-A0A2P4VNJ8-F1
#
_entry.id   AF-A0A2P4VNJ8-F1
#
_cell.length_a   1.000
_cell.length_b   1.000
_cell.length_c   1.000
_cell.angle_alpha   90.00
_cell.angle_beta   90.00
_cell.angle_gamma   90.00
#
_symmetry.space_group_name_H-M   'P 1'
#
loop_
_entity.id
_entity.type
_entity.pdbx_description
1 polymer ?
#
loop_
_entity_poly.entity_id
_entity_poly.type
_entity_poly.pdbx_seq_one_letter_code
_entity_poly.pdbx_strand_id
1 'polypeptide(L)'
;MSSPRTLFAFFLALNMAVSVFGISCHRVNDWSTSTVHDRHFCTAYFEVGDGHASFGGSRAHPKDLQPTFRYDFLNEADCQLQTDIPIMTIPGETTSIWACICYESFCNFPFSFEEFSRRGHTLRPSFVPSVIPADDSSAHH
;
A
#
# COMPACT_ATOMS: atom_id res chain seq x y z
N MET A 1 -21.40 -42.34 -18.44
CA MET A 1 -19.98 -42.38 -18.01
C MET A 1 -19.23 -41.33 -18.80
N SER A 2 -18.75 -40.27 -18.15
CA SER A 2 -18.00 -39.19 -18.82
C SER A 2 -16.61 -39.69 -19.20
N SER A 3 -16.17 -39.41 -20.43
CA SER A 3 -14.85 -39.81 -20.91
C SER A 3 -13.74 -39.10 -20.12
N PRO A 4 -12.60 -39.76 -19.84
CA PRO A 4 -11.47 -39.14 -19.15
C PRO A 4 -10.93 -37.89 -19.86
N ARG A 5 -11.10 -37.80 -21.20
CA ARG A 5 -10.78 -36.58 -21.96
C ARG A 5 -11.69 -35.41 -21.61
N THR A 6 -12.98 -35.68 -21.38
CA THR A 6 -13.96 -34.66 -21.02
C THR A 6 -13.71 -34.14 -19.61
N LEU A 7 -13.34 -35.03 -18.67
CA LEU A 7 -12.95 -34.65 -17.31
C LEU A 7 -11.68 -33.79 -17.31
N PHE A 8 -10.64 -34.20 -18.06
CA PHE A 8 -9.40 -33.42 -18.16
C PHE A 8 -9.64 -32.03 -18.75
N ALA A 9 -10.41 -31.94 -19.85
CA ALA A 9 -10.76 -30.66 -20.45
C ALA A 9 -11.53 -29.74 -19.50
N PHE A 10 -12.43 -30.31 -18.69
CA PHE A 10 -13.20 -29.56 -17.70
C PHE A 10 -12.31 -29.02 -16.57
N PHE A 11 -11.40 -29.84 -16.03
CA PHE A 11 -10.42 -29.39 -15.03
C PHE A 11 -9.47 -28.33 -15.58
N LEU A 12 -9.00 -28.48 -16.82
CA LEU A 12 -8.14 -27.49 -17.47
C LEU A 12 -8.86 -26.15 -17.66
N ALA A 13 -10.12 -26.18 -18.11
CA ALA A 13 -10.94 -24.98 -18.25
C ALA A 13 -11.20 -24.29 -16.89
N LEU A 14 -11.41 -25.07 -15.83
CA LEU A 14 -11.60 -24.53 -14.48
C LEU A 14 -10.33 -23.84 -13.95
N ASN A 15 -9.15 -24.42 -14.22
CA ASN A 15 -7.86 -23.83 -13.83
C ASN A 15 -7.52 -22.58 -14.65
N MET A 16 -7.95 -22.51 -15.92
CA MET A 16 -7.82 -21.31 -16.76
C MET A 16 -8.83 -20.21 -16.40
N ALA A 17 -9.92 -20.55 -15.70
CA ALA A 17 -10.93 -19.61 -15.22
C ALA A 17 -10.56 -18.95 -13.88
N VAL A 18 -9.44 -19.34 -13.26
CA VAL A 18 -8.92 -18.67 -12.07
C VAL A 18 -8.33 -17.33 -12.53
N SER A 19 -9.16 -16.30 -12.52
CA SER A 19 -8.69 -14.93 -12.69
C SER A 19 -7.61 -14.68 -11.64
N VAL A 20 -6.45 -14.19 -12.09
CA VAL A 20 -5.44 -13.59 -11.22
C VAL A 20 -6.06 -12.28 -10.72
N PHE A 21 -6.96 -12.39 -9.73
CA PHE A 21 -7.67 -11.24 -9.20
C PHE A 21 -6.64 -10.35 -8.50
N GLY A 22 -6.34 -9.19 -9.10
CA GLY A 22 -5.58 -8.16 -8.42
C GLY A 22 -6.34 -7.63 -7.20
N ILE A 23 -5.59 -7.16 -6.21
CA ILE A 23 -6.15 -6.61 -4.97
C ILE A 23 -6.63 -5.18 -5.17
N SER A 24 -7.45 -4.71 -4.23
CA SER A 24 -7.87 -3.31 -4.15
C SER A 24 -7.07 -2.56 -3.09
N CYS A 25 -6.74 -1.29 -3.34
CA CYS A 25 -5.94 -0.47 -2.43
C CYS A 25 -6.57 0.91 -2.26
N HIS A 26 -6.34 1.52 -1.09
CA HIS A 26 -6.65 2.93 -0.89
C HIS A 26 -5.73 3.79 -1.76
N ARG A 27 -6.31 4.78 -2.45
CA ARG A 27 -5.57 5.83 -3.15
C ARG A 27 -5.93 7.17 -2.54
N VAL A 28 -5.02 7.69 -1.71
CA VAL A 28 -5.21 8.94 -0.98
C VAL A 28 -3.97 9.79 -1.18
N ASN A 29 -4.17 11.04 -1.57
CA ASN A 29 -3.18 12.09 -1.65
C ASN A 29 -3.88 13.43 -1.33
N ASP A 30 -3.14 14.54 -1.32
CA ASP A 30 -3.71 15.84 -0.93
C ASP A 30 -4.85 16.36 -1.83
N TRP A 31 -5.09 15.72 -2.99
CA TRP A 31 -6.03 16.17 -4.02
C TRP A 31 -7.24 15.25 -4.17
N SER A 32 -7.12 13.97 -3.80
CA SER A 32 -8.15 12.97 -4.10
C SER A 32 -8.10 11.78 -3.16
N THR A 33 -9.29 11.32 -2.76
CA THR A 33 -9.50 10.05 -2.07
C THR A 33 -10.30 9.14 -2.98
N SER A 34 -9.74 7.97 -3.29
CA SER A 34 -10.35 6.99 -4.19
C SER A 34 -9.86 5.58 -3.86
N THR A 35 -10.37 4.59 -4.58
CA THR A 35 -9.88 3.21 -4.52
C THR A 35 -9.32 2.84 -5.89
N VAL A 36 -8.21 2.10 -5.89
CA VAL A 36 -7.66 1.48 -7.10
C VAL A 36 -7.81 -0.03 -7.02
N HIS A 37 -8.32 -0.62 -8.09
CA HIS A 37 -8.50 -2.07 -8.23
C HIS A 37 -7.41 -2.66 -9.12
N ASP A 38 -7.33 -3.99 -9.15
CA ASP A 38 -6.45 -4.72 -10.06
C ASP A 38 -4.97 -4.30 -9.88
N ARG A 39 -4.52 -4.33 -8.62
CA ARG A 39 -3.13 -4.10 -8.20
C ARG A 39 -2.49 -5.41 -7.76
N HIS A 40 -1.16 -5.50 -7.85
CA HIS A 40 -0.41 -6.63 -7.30
C HIS A 40 -0.09 -6.45 -5.81
N PHE A 41 0.08 -5.21 -5.36
CA PHE A 41 0.28 -4.84 -3.96
C PHE A 41 -0.13 -3.40 -3.72
N CYS A 42 -0.40 -3.06 -2.47
CA CYS A 42 -0.69 -1.72 -2.02
C CYS A 42 0.57 -1.03 -1.50
N THR A 43 0.60 0.29 -1.62
CA THR A 43 1.73 1.13 -1.18
C THR A 43 1.24 2.21 -0.23
N ALA A 44 2.06 2.53 0.77
CA ALA A 44 1.93 3.74 1.58
C ALA A 44 3.32 4.36 1.75
N TYR A 45 3.41 5.67 1.56
CA TYR A 45 4.63 6.44 1.72
C TYR A 45 4.39 7.53 2.74
N PHE A 46 5.29 7.66 3.72
CA PHE A 46 5.23 8.68 4.76
C PHE A 46 6.51 9.49 4.75
N GLU A 47 6.41 10.78 4.44
CA GLU A 47 7.58 11.68 4.37
C GLU A 47 7.98 12.14 5.78
N VAL A 48 9.26 12.00 6.10
CA VAL A 48 9.82 12.42 7.38
C VAL A 48 10.11 13.92 7.32
N GLY A 49 9.43 14.70 8.16
CA GLY A 49 9.60 16.15 8.24
C GLY A 49 8.30 16.90 7.95
N ASP A 50 7.75 16.71 6.75
CA ASP A 50 6.55 17.42 6.32
C ASP A 50 5.25 16.74 6.76
N GLY A 51 5.33 15.49 7.23
CA GLY A 51 4.18 14.73 7.72
C GLY A 51 3.19 14.32 6.63
N HIS A 52 3.52 14.57 5.36
CA HIS A 52 2.74 14.13 4.21
C HIS A 52 2.75 12.61 4.08
N ALA A 53 1.60 12.07 3.71
CA ALA A 53 1.42 10.65 3.45
C ALA A 53 0.68 10.43 2.14
N SER A 54 1.14 9.48 1.34
CA SER A 54 0.50 9.11 0.08
C SER A 54 0.26 7.62 -0.02
N PHE A 55 -0.90 7.26 -0.57
CA PHE A 55 -1.42 5.89 -0.58
C PHE A 55 -1.80 5.50 -1.99
N GLY A 56 -1.57 4.24 -2.35
CA GLY A 56 -1.94 3.73 -3.66
C GLY A 56 -1.71 2.23 -3.80
N GLY A 57 -1.47 1.80 -5.04
CA GLY A 57 -1.05 0.44 -5.31
C GLY A 57 -0.41 0.32 -6.68
N SER A 58 0.42 -0.70 -6.83
CA SER A 58 1.23 -0.90 -8.03
C SER A 58 0.73 -2.07 -8.88
N ARG A 59 0.96 -1.95 -10.19
CA ARG A 59 0.87 -3.05 -11.16
C ARG A 59 2.24 -3.60 -11.56
N ALA A 60 3.32 -2.92 -11.20
CA ALA A 60 4.67 -3.43 -11.43
C ALA A 60 4.97 -4.55 -10.45
N HIS A 61 5.98 -5.38 -10.72
CA HIS A 61 6.49 -6.28 -9.71
C HIS A 61 7.27 -5.45 -8.66
N PRO A 62 7.26 -5.79 -7.35
CA PRO A 62 7.97 -4.99 -6.33
C PRO A 62 9.47 -4.77 -6.64
N LYS A 63 10.11 -5.74 -7.31
CA LYS A 63 11.51 -5.64 -7.78
C LYS A 63 11.74 -4.52 -8.79
N ASP A 64 10.71 -4.14 -9.53
CA ASP A 64 10.78 -3.10 -10.57
C ASP A 64 10.63 -1.68 -9.98
N LEU A 65 10.37 -1.55 -8.68
CA LEU A 65 10.39 -0.25 -7.98
C LEU A 65 11.82 0.27 -7.76
N GLN A 66 12.83 -0.54 -8.02
CA GLN A 66 14.22 -0.10 -8.05
C GLN A 66 14.48 0.70 -9.33
N PRO A 67 15.26 1.80 -9.27
CA PRO A 67 16.16 2.20 -8.19
C PRO A 67 15.56 3.15 -7.15
N THR A 68 14.34 3.62 -7.34
CA THR A 68 13.72 4.67 -6.50
C THR A 68 13.57 4.23 -5.05
N PHE A 69 13.14 2.99 -4.83
CA PHE A 69 13.00 2.43 -3.49
C PHE A 69 13.82 1.14 -3.36
N ARG A 70 14.68 1.10 -2.35
CA ARG A 70 15.54 -0.03 -2.05
C ARG A 70 14.87 -0.90 -0.98
N TYR A 71 13.87 -1.64 -1.42
CA TYR A 71 13.20 -2.62 -0.57
C TYR A 71 14.10 -3.85 -0.35
N ASP A 72 14.36 -4.16 0.92
CA ASP A 72 14.88 -5.44 1.34
C ASP A 72 13.73 -6.43 1.55
N PHE A 73 13.40 -7.23 0.54
CA PHE A 73 12.32 -8.22 0.62
C PHE A 73 12.63 -9.42 1.53
N LEU A 74 13.88 -9.55 2.02
CA LEU A 74 14.22 -10.55 3.04
C LEU A 74 13.92 -10.04 4.44
N ASN A 75 13.87 -8.72 4.62
CA ASN A 75 13.38 -8.11 5.82
C ASN A 75 11.85 -8.29 5.88
N GLU A 76 11.37 -8.94 6.93
CA GLU A 76 9.94 -9.18 7.13
C GLU A 76 9.17 -7.89 7.45
N ALA A 77 9.82 -6.75 7.65
CA ALA A 77 9.16 -5.47 7.88
C ALA A 77 8.34 -5.01 6.65
N ASP A 78 7.08 -4.64 6.88
CA ASP A 78 6.17 -4.13 5.86
C ASP A 78 6.47 -2.69 5.45
N CYS A 79 7.17 -1.94 6.30
CA CYS A 79 7.63 -0.58 6.07
C CYS A 79 9.13 -0.46 6.30
N GLN A 80 9.82 0.22 5.38
CA GLN A 80 11.27 0.39 5.44
C GLN A 80 11.63 1.86 5.22
N LEU A 81 12.50 2.40 6.07
CA LEU A 81 13.00 3.76 5.92
C LEU A 81 13.94 3.82 4.71
N GLN A 82 13.62 4.72 3.79
CA GLN A 82 14.40 5.03 2.61
C GLN A 82 14.99 6.42 2.78
N THR A 83 16.31 6.54 2.69
CA THR A 83 17.03 7.81 2.75
C THR A 83 17.43 8.26 1.34
N ASP A 84 17.86 9.52 1.22
CA ASP A 84 18.41 10.07 -0.02
C ASP A 84 17.43 10.04 -1.20
N ILE A 85 16.12 10.10 -0.91
CA ILE A 85 15.07 10.15 -1.93
C ILE A 85 15.01 11.56 -2.51
N PRO A 86 15.25 11.76 -3.81
CA PRO A 86 15.27 13.09 -4.39
C PRO A 86 13.90 13.75 -4.32
N ILE A 87 13.86 14.98 -3.80
CA ILE A 87 12.65 15.79 -3.75
C ILE A 87 12.38 16.32 -5.16
N MET A 88 11.25 15.93 -5.76
CA MET A 88 10.90 16.32 -7.15
C MET A 88 10.74 17.83 -7.33
N THR A 89 10.40 18.56 -6.26
CA THR A 89 10.15 20.01 -6.28
C THR A 89 11.42 20.85 -6.12
N ILE A 90 12.49 20.31 -5.51
CA ILE A 90 13.72 21.05 -5.21
C ILE A 90 14.94 20.27 -5.73
N PRO A 91 15.55 20.71 -6.84
CA PRO A 91 16.70 20.03 -7.42
C PRO A 91 17.88 19.97 -6.44
N GLY A 92 18.39 18.77 -6.18
CA GLY A 92 19.57 18.54 -5.34
C GLY A 92 19.26 18.34 -3.85
N GLU A 93 18.01 18.52 -3.43
CA GLU A 93 17.58 18.13 -2.08
C GLU A 93 17.05 16.70 -2.06
N THR A 94 17.29 16.05 -0.92
CA THR A 94 16.81 14.70 -0.66
C THR A 94 16.00 14.68 0.63
N THR A 95 15.04 13.78 0.68
CA THR A 95 14.22 13.52 1.87
C THR A 95 14.38 12.07 2.31
N SER A 96 13.88 11.78 3.50
CA SER A 96 13.71 10.43 3.99
C SER A 96 12.23 10.10 4.02
N ILE A 97 11.88 8.92 3.52
CA ILE A 97 10.50 8.46 3.55
C ILE A 97 10.43 7.05 4.12
N TRP A 98 9.37 6.75 4.86
CA TRP A 98 9.00 5.37 5.12
C TRP A 98 8.21 4.85 3.93
N ALA A 99 8.74 3.81 3.29
CA ALA A 99 8.15 3.17 2.14
C ALA A 99 7.56 1.82 2.56
N CYS A 100 6.25 1.66 2.41
CA CYS A 100 5.51 0.49 2.86
C CYS A 100 4.87 -0.28 1.72
N ILE A 101 4.89 -1.61 1.80
CA ILE A 101 4.23 -2.52 0.88
C ILE A 101 3.41 -3.54 1.67
N CYS A 102 2.21 -3.84 1.18
CA CYS A 102 1.38 -4.92 1.71
C CYS A 102 0.53 -5.57 0.59
N TYR A 103 0.13 -6.82 0.81
CA TYR A 103 -0.40 -7.70 -0.25
C TYR A 103 -1.87 -8.11 -0.06
N GLU A 104 -2.54 -7.57 0.96
CA GLU A 104 -3.96 -7.82 1.22
C GLU A 104 -4.81 -6.65 0.70
N SER A 105 -6.07 -6.92 0.33
CA SER A 105 -6.94 -5.82 -0.12
C SER A 105 -7.15 -4.81 1.00
N PHE A 106 -6.97 -3.52 0.69
CA PHE A 106 -7.13 -2.37 1.59
C PHE A 106 -6.18 -2.36 2.79
N CYS A 107 -5.07 -3.11 2.75
CA CYS A 107 -4.09 -3.14 3.83
C CYS A 107 -3.35 -1.81 4.06
N ASN A 108 -3.34 -0.91 3.06
CA ASN A 108 -2.70 0.39 3.14
C ASN A 108 -3.64 1.47 3.66
N PHE A 109 -4.29 1.22 4.80
CA PHE A 109 -5.21 2.18 5.40
C PHE A 109 -4.55 3.56 5.54
N PRO A 110 -5.25 4.67 5.20
CA PRO A 110 -4.66 6.00 5.12
C PRO A 110 -4.41 6.63 6.50
N PHE A 111 -3.38 6.16 7.21
CA PHE A 111 -2.95 6.73 8.49
C PHE A 111 -2.33 8.11 8.32
N SER A 112 -2.43 8.96 9.35
CA SER A 112 -1.55 10.13 9.46
C SER A 112 -0.13 9.69 9.81
N PHE A 113 0.86 10.56 9.58
CA PHE A 113 2.24 10.28 10.02
C PHE A 113 2.30 10.05 11.55
N GLU A 114 1.55 10.82 12.34
CA GLU A 114 1.50 10.68 13.80
C GLU A 114 0.98 9.29 14.21
N GLU A 115 -0.12 8.83 13.59
CA GLU A 115 -0.67 7.50 13.83
C GLU A 115 0.33 6.41 13.42
N PHE A 116 0.92 6.55 12.25
CA PHE A 116 1.93 5.62 11.74
C PHE A 116 3.14 5.51 12.70
N SER A 117 3.64 6.65 13.20
CA SER A 117 4.74 6.69 14.16
C SER A 117 4.34 6.07 15.50
N ARG A 118 3.14 6.39 16.02
CA ARG A 118 2.60 5.82 17.27
C ARG A 118 2.45 4.29 17.21
N ARG A 119 2.17 3.76 16.02
CA ARG A 119 2.07 2.31 15.77
C ARG A 119 3.43 1.61 15.63
N GLY A 120 4.54 2.36 15.68
CA GLY A 120 5.88 1.81 15.51
C GLY A 120 6.28 1.65 14.04
N HIS A 121 5.77 2.49 13.15
CA HIS A 121 6.09 2.53 11.72
C HIS A 121 5.73 1.24 10.97
N THR A 122 4.50 0.75 11.16
CA THR A 122 3.96 -0.45 10.48
C THR A 122 2.50 -0.25 10.05
N LEU A 123 2.12 -0.87 8.93
CA LEU A 123 0.74 -0.96 8.46
C LEU A 123 -0.01 -2.13 9.11
N ARG A 124 0.72 -3.09 9.69
CA ARG A 124 0.13 -4.25 10.35
C ARG A 124 -0.92 -3.83 11.39
N PRO A 125 -1.99 -4.63 11.56
CA PRO A 125 -2.95 -4.42 12.63
C PRO A 125 -2.23 -4.30 13.98
N SER A 126 -2.54 -3.24 14.72
CA SER A 126 -2.01 -2.99 16.05
C SER A 126 -3.19 -2.77 17.00
N PHE A 127 -3.08 -3.29 18.22
CA PHE A 127 -4.09 -3.07 19.27
C PHE A 127 -3.99 -1.69 19.92
N VAL A 128 -3.10 -0.81 19.43
CA VAL A 128 -3.08 0.59 19.83
C VAL A 128 -4.40 1.24 19.36
N PRO A 129 -5.24 1.77 20.27
CA PRO A 129 -6.50 2.38 19.88
C PRO A 129 -6.24 3.49 18.87
N SER A 130 -6.89 3.42 17.71
CA SER A 130 -6.95 4.55 16.77
C SER A 130 -7.74 5.67 17.45
N VAL A 131 -7.06 6.73 17.89
CA VAL A 131 -7.75 7.96 18.31
C VAL A 131 -8.19 8.63 17.02
N ILE A 132 -9.34 8.23 16.49
CA ILE A 132 -10.01 8.98 15.42
C ILE A 132 -10.33 10.34 16.05
N PRO A 133 -9.76 11.46 15.56
CA PRO A 133 -10.20 12.76 16.00
C PRO A 133 -11.70 12.84 15.70
N ALA A 134 -12.52 13.00 16.73
CA ALA A 134 -13.93 13.25 16.53
C ALA A 134 -14.03 14.51 15.65
N ASP A 135 -14.76 14.43 14.54
CA ASP A 135 -15.17 15.59 13.78
C ASP A 135 -15.79 16.60 14.76
N ASP A 136 -15.10 17.71 15.00
CA ASP A 136 -15.59 18.86 15.75
C ASP A 136 -16.67 19.55 14.89
N SER A 137 -17.80 18.87 14.79
CA SER A 137 -18.98 19.29 14.05
C SER A 137 -20.11 19.59 15.02
N SER A 138 -19.85 20.49 15.97
CA SER A 138 -20.92 21.13 16.74
C SER A 138 -20.45 22.38 17.47
N ALA A 139 -20.69 23.55 16.86
CA ALA A 139 -21.56 24.60 17.41
C ALA A 139 -21.09 26.00 16.97
N HIS A 140 -21.66 26.47 15.85
CA HIS A 140 -22.04 27.87 15.76
C HIS A 140 -23.16 28.12 16.76
N HIS A 141 -22.94 29.02 17.72
CA HIS A 141 -23.96 29.89 18.31
C HIS A 141 -23.32 31.21 18.73
#